data_AF-A0A437Q0N1-F1
#
_entry.id   AF-A0A437Q0N1-F1
#
_cell.length_a   1.000
_cell.length_b   1.000
_cell.length_c   1.000
_cell.angle_alpha   90.00
_cell.angle_beta   90.00
_cell.angle_gamma   90.00
#
_symmetry.space_group_name_H-M   'P 1'
#
loop_
_entity.id
_entity.type
_entity.pdbx_description
1 polymer ?
#
loop_
_entity_poly.entity_id
_entity_poly.type
_entity_poly.pdbx_seq_one_letter_code
_entity_poly.pdbx_strand_id
1 'polypeptide(L)'
;MSPRLRPALGTVAGAILLLFGAPAAGAAAPNDSVTVDAPNDSVTVDPVGHLAPDGTVTLSGTYSCTSSSGPAFVSSSVGQDPAGQNSAGQNSAGQNSAGQNSAGQNSAGQASVVVRQGIGGTQAVCDGAEHRWENTGKASAEAVRAGAVQVEAAVMELRSQGGLPLPYIHATHSQDVNLVAEG
;
A
#
# COMPACT_ATOMS: atom_id res chain seq x y z
N MET A 1 -39.67 75.10 13.95
CA MET A 1 -39.15 75.18 12.57
C MET A 1 -37.95 74.23 12.44
N SER A 2 -38.07 73.20 11.61
CA SER A 2 -36.93 72.41 11.11
C SER A 2 -36.08 73.25 10.11
N PRO A 3 -34.99 72.75 9.51
CA PRO A 3 -33.71 72.25 10.05
C PRO A 3 -32.51 72.91 9.29
N ARG A 4 -31.27 72.41 9.48
CA ARG A 4 -30.27 72.02 8.43
C ARG A 4 -28.83 72.22 8.93
N LEU A 5 -28.25 71.19 9.55
CA LEU A 5 -26.82 70.94 9.42
C LEU A 5 -26.62 69.69 8.56
N ARG A 6 -25.77 69.83 7.54
CA ARG A 6 -25.33 68.75 6.66
C ARG A 6 -24.21 67.97 7.36
N PRO A 7 -24.27 66.63 7.47
CA PRO A 7 -23.09 65.85 7.79
C PRO A 7 -22.42 65.37 6.49
N ALA A 8 -21.11 65.60 6.40
CA ALA A 8 -20.23 65.06 5.36
C ALA A 8 -19.86 63.60 5.70
N LEU A 9 -19.62 62.82 4.64
CA LEU A 9 -19.39 61.38 4.66
C LEU A 9 -18.15 60.99 5.48
N GLY A 10 -18.27 59.92 6.27
CA GLY A 10 -17.15 59.18 6.83
C GLY A 10 -17.32 57.69 6.57
N THR A 11 -16.45 57.11 5.77
CA THR A 11 -16.39 55.67 5.46
C THR A 11 -15.58 54.96 6.54
N VAL A 12 -16.15 53.99 7.25
CA VAL A 12 -15.40 53.08 8.12
C VAL A 12 -15.67 51.64 7.68
N ALA A 13 -14.59 50.96 7.30
CA ALA A 13 -14.57 49.58 6.87
C ALA A 13 -14.95 48.64 8.03
N GLY A 14 -15.93 47.77 7.79
CA GLY A 14 -16.36 46.75 8.74
C GLY A 14 -15.39 45.58 8.79
N ALA A 15 -14.91 45.25 9.98
CA ALA A 15 -14.26 43.98 10.29
C ALA A 15 -15.30 43.04 10.90
N ILE A 16 -15.78 42.05 10.12
CA ILE A 16 -16.64 40.98 10.61
C ILE A 16 -15.74 39.82 11.06
N LEU A 17 -15.64 39.61 12.37
CA LEU A 17 -15.04 38.44 12.99
C LEU A 17 -16.13 37.35 13.11
N LEU A 18 -16.16 36.41 12.16
CA LEU A 18 -16.93 35.17 12.29
C LEU A 18 -16.07 34.15 13.05
N LEU A 19 -16.35 33.98 14.36
CA LEU A 19 -15.87 32.83 15.11
C LEU A 19 -16.76 31.62 14.82
N PHE A 20 -16.35 30.80 13.86
CA PHE A 20 -16.86 29.43 13.73
C PHE A 20 -15.99 28.50 14.59
N GLY A 21 -16.62 27.86 15.57
CA GLY A 21 -15.99 26.84 16.41
C GLY A 21 -15.68 25.56 15.61
N ALA A 22 -14.52 24.96 15.86
CA ALA A 22 -14.12 23.68 15.29
C ALA A 22 -14.33 22.54 16.30
N PRO A 23 -14.89 21.38 15.90
CA PRO A 23 -14.91 20.19 16.73
C PRO A 23 -13.52 19.52 16.72
N ALA A 24 -13.04 19.13 17.91
CA ALA A 24 -11.84 18.33 18.06
C ALA A 24 -12.12 16.88 17.60
N ALA A 25 -11.70 16.54 16.39
CA ALA A 25 -11.52 15.16 15.98
C ALA A 25 -10.16 14.68 16.51
N GLY A 26 -10.16 13.62 17.31
CA GLY A 26 -8.95 12.99 17.80
C GLY A 26 -8.10 12.48 16.64
N ALA A 27 -6.89 12.99 16.50
CA ALA A 27 -5.87 12.39 15.66
C ALA A 27 -5.30 11.18 16.41
N ALA A 28 -5.66 9.98 15.97
CA ALA A 28 -4.79 8.83 16.14
C ALA A 28 -3.49 9.15 15.38
N ALA A 29 -2.36 9.18 16.08
CA ALA A 29 -1.07 9.40 15.45
C ALA A 29 -0.83 8.31 14.40
N PRO A 30 -0.53 8.64 13.13
CA PRO A 30 -0.03 7.64 12.21
C PRO A 30 1.30 7.11 12.75
N ASN A 31 1.33 5.80 12.91
CA ASN A 31 2.48 4.92 13.00
C ASN A 31 3.67 5.47 12.19
N ASP A 32 4.75 5.73 12.92
CA ASP A 32 6.06 6.20 12.46
C ASP A 32 6.57 5.29 11.33
N SER A 33 6.33 5.72 10.10
CA SER A 33 6.88 5.08 8.91
C SER A 33 8.25 5.72 8.71
N VAL A 34 9.31 4.96 8.97
CA VAL A 34 10.69 5.38 8.70
C VAL A 34 10.77 5.81 7.24
N THR A 35 10.86 7.13 7.01
CA THR A 35 11.14 7.69 5.70
C THR A 35 12.64 7.59 5.49
N VAL A 36 13.08 6.71 4.59
CA VAL A 36 14.50 6.61 4.23
C VAL A 36 14.81 7.69 3.20
N ASP A 37 15.85 8.47 3.53
CA ASP A 37 16.45 9.60 2.84
C ASP A 37 16.81 9.32 1.36
N ALA A 38 15.87 9.57 0.43
CA ALA A 38 16.18 9.83 -0.97
C ALA A 38 15.34 11.04 -1.43
N PRO A 39 15.91 12.10 -2.02
CA PRO A 39 15.11 13.24 -2.44
C PRO A 39 14.24 12.83 -3.63
N ASN A 40 12.93 12.80 -3.42
CA ASN A 40 11.84 12.75 -4.41
C ASN A 40 11.51 11.40 -5.09
N ASP A 41 12.28 10.33 -4.89
CA ASP A 41 11.92 9.03 -5.47
C ASP A 41 10.78 8.38 -4.66
N SER A 42 9.72 7.93 -5.32
CA SER A 42 8.53 7.39 -4.67
C SER A 42 7.86 6.30 -5.50
N VAL A 43 7.08 5.46 -4.81
CA VAL A 43 6.18 4.47 -5.42
C VAL A 43 4.93 4.34 -4.57
N THR A 44 3.78 4.19 -5.21
CA THR A 44 2.50 3.95 -4.59
C THR A 44 1.87 2.68 -5.14
N VAL A 45 0.85 2.18 -4.45
CA VAL A 45 0.03 1.06 -4.90
C VAL A 45 -1.43 1.52 -4.85
N ASP A 46 -2.17 1.32 -5.92
CA ASP A 46 -3.60 1.57 -5.93
C ASP A 46 -4.29 0.63 -4.92
N PRO A 47 -5.33 1.11 -4.21
CA PRO A 47 -5.99 0.34 -3.15
C PRO A 47 -6.77 -0.89 -3.66
N VAL A 48 -6.98 -1.00 -4.98
CA VAL A 48 -7.70 -2.10 -5.62
C VAL A 48 -6.79 -2.75 -6.66
N GLY A 49 -6.70 -4.07 -6.62
CA GLY A 49 -6.07 -4.89 -7.65
C GLY A 49 -7.08 -5.88 -8.23
N HIS A 50 -6.74 -6.49 -9.36
CA HIS A 50 -7.64 -7.38 -10.09
C HIS A 50 -7.13 -8.81 -10.07
N LEU A 51 -8.02 -9.77 -9.85
CA LEU A 51 -7.75 -11.21 -9.91
C LEU A 51 -8.64 -11.83 -10.98
N ALA A 52 -8.04 -12.24 -12.08
CA ALA A 52 -8.72 -12.97 -13.14
C ALA A 52 -9.05 -14.41 -12.73
N PRO A 53 -10.07 -15.06 -13.34
CA PRO A 53 -10.46 -16.44 -13.04
C PRO A 53 -9.33 -17.47 -13.20
N ASP A 54 -8.34 -17.15 -14.02
CA ASP A 54 -7.19 -18.01 -14.30
C ASP A 54 -6.04 -17.84 -13.30
N GLY A 55 -6.23 -17.04 -12.24
CA GLY A 55 -5.21 -16.75 -11.22
C GLY A 55 -4.23 -15.64 -11.60
N THR A 56 -4.47 -14.93 -12.69
CA THR A 56 -3.66 -13.76 -13.06
C THR A 56 -4.03 -12.58 -12.18
N VAL A 57 -3.02 -11.98 -11.52
CA VAL A 57 -3.17 -10.78 -10.70
C VAL A 57 -2.63 -9.59 -11.47
N THR A 58 -3.37 -8.49 -11.47
CA THR A 58 -2.95 -7.18 -11.98
C THR A 58 -2.89 -6.17 -10.84
N LEU A 59 -1.71 -5.60 -10.65
CA LEU A 59 -1.41 -4.57 -9.65
C LEU A 59 -0.93 -3.31 -10.34
N SER A 60 -1.16 -2.17 -9.72
CA SER A 60 -0.92 -0.89 -10.37
C SER A 60 -0.70 0.21 -9.31
N GLY A 61 -0.01 1.29 -9.66
CA GLY A 61 0.09 2.53 -8.89
C GLY A 61 0.86 3.62 -9.64
N THR A 62 1.40 4.60 -8.94
CA THR A 62 2.31 5.62 -9.49
C THR A 62 3.73 5.45 -8.97
N TYR A 63 4.70 6.01 -9.69
CA TYR A 63 6.09 6.11 -9.24
C TYR A 63 6.72 7.39 -9.77
N SER A 64 7.79 7.83 -9.12
CA SER A 64 8.70 8.86 -9.63
C SER A 64 10.13 8.49 -9.24
N CYS A 65 11.08 8.72 -10.15
CA CYS A 65 12.50 8.55 -9.86
C CYS A 65 13.35 9.54 -10.66
N THR A 66 14.40 10.10 -10.05
CA THR A 66 15.08 11.30 -10.57
C THR A 66 16.41 11.04 -11.27
N SER A 67 17.03 9.86 -11.12
CA SER A 67 18.26 9.50 -11.84
C SER A 67 18.58 8.01 -11.70
N SER A 68 18.79 7.31 -12.83
CA SER A 68 19.35 5.95 -12.82
C SER A 68 20.61 5.87 -13.69
N SER A 69 21.70 5.36 -13.12
CA SER A 69 22.95 5.04 -13.82
C SER A 69 22.89 3.70 -14.58
N GLY A 70 21.92 2.86 -14.24
CA GLY A 70 21.56 1.61 -14.90
C GLY A 70 20.07 1.50 -15.18
N PRO A 71 19.59 0.36 -15.73
CA PRO A 71 18.17 0.16 -15.99
C PRO A 71 17.40 0.11 -14.67
N ALA A 72 16.26 0.80 -14.64
CA ALA A 72 15.35 0.85 -13.50
C ALA A 72 14.06 0.07 -13.78
N PHE A 73 13.43 -0.44 -12.73
CA PHE A 73 12.22 -1.25 -12.78
C PHE A 73 11.30 -0.94 -11.60
N VAL A 74 9.99 -0.97 -11.83
CA VAL A 74 8.98 -1.06 -10.77
C VAL A 74 8.56 -2.51 -10.61
N SER A 75 8.99 -3.16 -9.53
CA SER A 75 8.56 -4.53 -9.21
C SER A 75 7.36 -4.52 -8.27
N SER A 76 6.62 -5.62 -8.27
CA SER A 76 5.53 -5.84 -7.32
C SER A 76 5.44 -7.29 -6.86
N SER A 77 5.01 -7.47 -5.62
CA SER A 77 4.73 -8.77 -5.02
C SER A 77 3.50 -8.72 -4.13
N VAL A 78 2.86 -9.86 -3.95
CA VAL A 78 1.69 -10.02 -3.09
C VAL A 78 1.96 -11.08 -2.04
N GLY A 79 1.52 -10.83 -0.81
CA GLY A 79 1.44 -11.82 0.26
C GLY A 79 0.04 -11.82 0.86
N GLN A 80 -0.57 -12.99 0.98
CA GLN A 80 -1.84 -13.15 1.69
C GLN A 80 -1.61 -14.06 2.88
N ASP A 81 -1.95 -13.60 4.08
CA ASP A 81 -1.90 -14.46 5.27
C ASP A 81 -3.06 -15.48 5.18
N PRO A 82 -2.79 -16.79 5.17
CA PRO A 82 -3.84 -17.81 5.20
C PRO A 82 -4.73 -17.72 6.46
N ALA A 83 -4.31 -17.02 7.52
CA ALA A 83 -5.06 -16.88 8.78
C ALA A 83 -6.36 -16.02 8.67
N GLY A 84 -6.58 -15.30 7.57
CA GLY A 84 -7.88 -14.66 7.30
C GLY A 84 -9.03 -15.63 7.06
N GLN A 85 -8.75 -16.93 6.91
CA GLN A 85 -9.76 -17.95 6.58
C GLN A 85 -10.28 -18.76 7.77
N ASN A 86 -9.75 -18.57 8.98
CA ASN A 86 -10.19 -19.38 10.13
C ASN A 86 -10.18 -18.62 11.45
N SER A 87 -11.07 -17.64 11.59
CA SER A 87 -11.42 -17.07 12.91
C SER A 87 -12.85 -16.54 13.00
N ALA A 88 -13.59 -16.43 11.90
CA ALA A 88 -15.03 -16.15 11.92
C ALA A 88 -15.83 -17.46 11.82
N GLY A 89 -15.97 -18.20 12.93
CA GLY A 89 -16.96 -19.29 13.03
C GLY A 89 -16.51 -20.66 13.54
N GLN A 90 -15.42 -20.78 14.32
CA GLN A 90 -15.11 -22.03 15.03
C GLN A 90 -15.65 -22.03 16.47
N ASN A 91 -16.94 -21.77 16.62
CA ASN A 91 -17.69 -22.04 17.84
C ASN A 91 -18.63 -23.22 17.60
N SER A 92 -18.13 -24.45 17.80
CA SER A 92 -18.95 -25.65 18.07
C SER A 92 -18.02 -26.71 18.64
N ALA A 93 -18.05 -26.91 19.95
CA ALA A 93 -18.88 -27.90 20.64
C ALA A 93 -18.20 -29.29 20.69
N GLY A 94 -17.73 -29.65 21.89
CA GLY A 94 -17.49 -31.04 22.32
C GLY A 94 -16.30 -31.76 21.67
N GLN A 95 -15.11 -31.60 22.23
CA GLN A 95 -13.99 -32.53 21.97
C GLN A 95 -13.78 -33.41 23.21
N ASN A 96 -14.63 -34.43 23.36
CA ASN A 96 -14.41 -35.54 24.27
C ASN A 96 -13.59 -36.65 23.59
N SER A 97 -12.43 -36.92 24.20
CA SER A 97 -11.60 -38.14 24.26
C SER A 97 -11.77 -39.25 23.21
N ALA A 98 -10.68 -39.63 22.53
CA ALA A 98 -9.93 -40.87 22.77
C ALA A 98 -8.99 -41.21 21.60
N GLY A 99 -7.72 -41.52 21.90
CA GLY A 99 -6.81 -42.23 20.98
C GLY A 99 -5.74 -41.38 20.29
N GLN A 100 -4.80 -40.83 21.05
CA GLN A 100 -3.56 -40.26 20.52
C GLN A 100 -2.39 -41.18 20.91
N ASN A 101 -1.85 -41.94 19.96
CA ASN A 101 -0.57 -42.62 20.12
C ASN A 101 0.23 -42.71 18.80
N SER A 102 1.40 -42.06 18.87
CA SER A 102 2.67 -42.30 18.13
C SER A 102 2.68 -41.95 16.63
N ALA A 103 3.60 -41.13 16.10
CA ALA A 103 4.95 -40.79 16.52
C ALA A 103 5.42 -39.47 15.87
N GLY A 104 6.29 -38.71 16.53
CA GLY A 104 7.16 -37.72 15.87
C GLY A 104 6.54 -36.34 15.64
N GLN A 105 5.99 -35.72 16.68
CA GLN A 105 5.69 -34.30 16.67
C GLN A 105 6.99 -33.50 16.87
N ASN A 106 7.71 -33.23 15.77
CA ASN A 106 8.69 -32.14 15.76
C ASN A 106 7.87 -30.84 15.64
N SER A 107 7.27 -30.43 16.74
CA SER A 107 6.70 -29.10 16.90
C SER A 107 7.84 -28.09 16.95
N ALA A 108 8.35 -27.72 15.77
CA ALA A 108 8.89 -26.39 15.54
C ALA A 108 7.72 -25.56 15.00
N GLY A 109 7.35 -24.52 15.74
CA GLY A 109 6.10 -23.78 15.63
C GLY A 109 5.70 -23.43 14.20
N GLN A 110 4.39 -23.52 13.96
CA GLN A 110 3.71 -22.91 12.84
C GLN A 110 3.91 -21.39 12.93
N ALA A 111 5.05 -20.91 12.46
CA ALA A 111 5.16 -19.53 12.00
C ALA A 111 4.27 -19.45 10.77
N SER A 112 3.28 -18.56 10.77
CA SER A 112 2.58 -18.18 9.54
C SER A 112 3.64 -17.71 8.55
N VAL A 113 4.08 -18.58 7.65
CA VAL A 113 4.99 -18.19 6.58
C VAL A 113 4.13 -17.43 5.58
N VAL A 114 4.14 -16.10 5.67
CA VAL A 114 3.56 -15.26 4.61
C VAL A 114 4.46 -15.44 3.39
N VAL A 115 4.04 -16.32 2.47
CA VAL A 115 4.73 -16.51 1.19
C VAL A 115 4.41 -15.30 0.32
N ARG A 116 5.42 -14.45 0.06
CA ARG A 116 5.31 -13.37 -0.91
C ARG A 116 5.60 -13.92 -2.31
N GLN A 117 4.65 -13.76 -3.21
CA GLN A 117 4.77 -14.15 -4.61
C GLN A 117 4.99 -12.91 -5.47
N GLY A 118 6.03 -12.93 -6.31
CA GLY A 118 6.29 -11.88 -7.28
C GLY A 118 5.22 -11.88 -8.37
N ILE A 119 4.64 -10.71 -8.67
CA ILE A 119 3.67 -10.52 -9.75
C ILE A 119 4.36 -10.04 -11.02
N GLY A 120 5.48 -9.33 -10.90
CA GLY A 120 6.27 -8.94 -12.06
C GLY A 120 7.05 -7.68 -11.82
N GLY A 121 7.65 -7.18 -12.88
CA GLY A 121 8.28 -5.88 -12.90
C GLY A 121 8.23 -5.26 -14.30
N THR A 122 8.00 -3.96 -14.34
CA THR A 122 7.96 -3.17 -15.56
C THR A 122 9.13 -2.19 -15.57
N GLN A 123 9.73 -1.96 -16.73
CA GLN A 123 10.82 -1.01 -16.87
C GLN A 123 10.36 0.40 -16.46
N ALA A 124 11.13 1.05 -15.60
CA ALA A 124 10.88 2.40 -15.13
C ALA A 124 11.60 3.45 -15.98
N VAL A 125 10.99 4.61 -16.11
CA VAL A 125 11.55 5.82 -16.71
C VAL A 125 11.89 6.78 -15.57
N CYS A 126 13.17 7.00 -15.32
CA CYS A 126 13.64 7.90 -14.26
C CYS A 126 14.01 9.26 -14.83
N ASP A 127 13.00 10.10 -15.06
CA ASP A 127 13.10 11.47 -15.57
C ASP A 127 12.65 12.54 -14.55
N GLY A 128 12.35 12.12 -13.32
CA GLY A 128 11.84 12.96 -12.25
C GLY A 128 10.34 13.30 -12.34
N ALA A 129 9.64 12.85 -13.39
CA ALA A 129 8.19 12.97 -13.49
C ALA A 129 7.48 11.80 -12.78
N GLU A 130 6.19 12.00 -12.48
CA GLU A 130 5.32 10.92 -12.04
C GLU A 130 4.87 10.10 -13.25
N HIS A 131 4.94 8.77 -13.11
CA HIS A 131 4.52 7.80 -14.12
C HIS A 131 3.57 6.76 -13.51
N ARG A 132 2.70 6.21 -14.35
CA ARG A 132 1.82 5.10 -13.98
C ARG A 132 2.54 3.78 -14.24
N TRP A 133 2.42 2.83 -13.32
CA TRP A 133 2.93 1.47 -13.50
C TRP A 133 1.82 0.43 -13.38
N GLU A 134 1.94 -0.67 -14.13
CA GLU A 134 1.08 -1.84 -14.05
C GLU A 134 1.95 -3.08 -14.16
N ASN A 135 1.69 -4.08 -13.31
CA ASN A 135 2.34 -5.37 -13.35
C ASN A 135 1.30 -6.47 -13.32
N THR A 136 1.45 -7.44 -14.23
CA THR A 136 0.55 -8.58 -14.35
C THR A 136 1.35 -9.88 -14.25
N GLY A 137 0.86 -10.82 -13.45
CA GLY A 137 1.51 -12.11 -13.28
C GLY A 137 0.60 -13.17 -12.70
N LYS A 138 0.98 -14.44 -12.94
CA LYS A 138 0.29 -15.58 -12.36
C LYS A 138 0.60 -15.67 -10.88
N ALA A 139 -0.41 -15.45 -10.04
CA ALA A 139 -0.40 -15.93 -8.68
C ALA A 139 -0.83 -17.40 -8.67
N SER A 140 -0.24 -18.23 -7.81
CA SER A 140 -0.74 -19.59 -7.63
C SER A 140 -2.19 -19.48 -7.13
N ALA A 141 -3.17 -19.97 -7.89
CA ALA A 141 -4.60 -19.79 -7.56
C ALA A 141 -4.99 -20.40 -6.20
N GLU A 142 -4.20 -21.36 -5.71
CA GLU A 142 -4.35 -21.95 -4.37
C GLU A 142 -3.87 -21.02 -3.24
N ALA A 143 -3.01 -20.04 -3.55
CA ALA A 143 -2.36 -19.15 -2.58
C ALA A 143 -2.97 -17.74 -2.49
N VAL A 144 -3.61 -17.25 -3.56
CA VAL A 144 -4.19 -15.90 -3.58
C VAL A 144 -5.67 -15.95 -3.96
N ARG A 145 -6.51 -15.37 -3.12
CA ARG A 145 -7.97 -15.23 -3.32
C ARG A 145 -8.36 -13.77 -3.30
N ALA A 146 -9.51 -13.46 -3.92
CA ALA A 146 -10.14 -12.16 -3.81
C ALA A 146 -10.34 -11.77 -2.33
N GLY A 147 -10.16 -10.49 -2.03
CA GLY A 147 -10.15 -9.94 -0.67
C GLY A 147 -8.84 -9.23 -0.33
N ALA A 148 -8.64 -8.94 0.96
CA ALA A 148 -7.48 -8.21 1.45
C ALA A 148 -6.19 -9.01 1.26
N VAL A 149 -5.17 -8.34 0.72
CA VAL A 149 -3.80 -8.85 0.56
C VAL A 149 -2.81 -7.74 0.87
N GLN A 150 -1.61 -8.10 1.30
CA GLN A 150 -0.50 -7.16 1.39
C GLN A 150 0.22 -7.10 0.03
N VAL A 151 0.34 -5.93 -0.56
CA VAL A 151 1.16 -5.68 -1.75
C VAL A 151 2.39 -4.90 -1.34
N GLU A 152 3.52 -5.27 -1.93
CA GLU A 152 4.75 -4.50 -1.86
C GLU A 152 5.21 -4.16 -3.27
N ALA A 153 5.49 -2.88 -3.52
CA ALA A 153 6.06 -2.38 -4.75
C ALA A 153 7.40 -1.70 -4.48
N ALA A 154 8.36 -1.84 -5.39
CA ALA A 154 9.68 -1.23 -5.27
C ALA A 154 10.17 -0.67 -6.60
N VAL A 155 10.73 0.54 -6.57
CA VAL A 155 11.53 1.08 -7.67
C VAL A 155 12.97 0.65 -7.42
N MET A 156 13.54 -0.09 -8.37
CA MET A 156 14.87 -0.68 -8.25
C MET A 156 15.69 -0.37 -9.48
N GLU A 157 16.97 -0.09 -9.28
CA GLU A 157 17.95 0.08 -10.35
C GLU A 157 18.98 -1.05 -10.30
N LEU A 158 19.31 -1.63 -11.45
CA LEU A 158 20.41 -2.58 -11.55
C LEU A 158 21.70 -1.83 -11.86
N ARG A 159 22.61 -1.78 -10.88
CA ARG A 159 23.92 -1.16 -11.02
C ARG A 159 24.97 -2.23 -11.27
N SER A 160 25.71 -2.12 -12.36
CA SER A 160 26.82 -3.02 -12.65
C SER A 160 28.04 -2.62 -11.82
N GLN A 161 28.38 -3.44 -10.82
CA GLN A 161 29.61 -3.27 -10.03
C GLN A 161 30.46 -4.53 -10.20
N GLY A 162 31.68 -4.38 -10.73
CA GLY A 162 32.57 -5.52 -10.98
C GLY A 162 32.02 -6.56 -11.97
N GLY A 163 31.13 -6.16 -12.89
CA GLY A 163 30.52 -7.03 -13.89
C GLY A 163 29.23 -7.75 -13.45
N LEU A 164 28.85 -7.68 -12.16
CA LEU A 164 27.59 -8.21 -11.66
C LEU A 164 26.54 -7.10 -11.53
N PRO A 165 25.32 -7.28 -12.04
CA PRO A 165 24.21 -6.36 -11.78
C PRO A 165 23.70 -6.57 -10.36
N LEU A 166 23.88 -5.57 -9.49
CA LEU A 166 23.34 -5.55 -8.14
C LEU A 166 22.10 -4.65 -8.07
N PRO A 167 21.04 -5.07 -7.37
CA PRO A 167 19.87 -4.22 -7.17
C PRO A 167 20.20 -3.09 -6.17
N TYR A 168 19.77 -1.89 -6.52
CA TYR A 168 19.73 -0.73 -5.65
C TYR A 168 18.28 -0.25 -5.54
N ILE A 169 17.74 -0.21 -4.33
CA ILE A 169 16.36 0.19 -4.09
C ILE A 169 16.29 1.70 -3.96
N HIS A 170 15.49 2.34 -4.81
CA HIS A 170 15.22 3.79 -4.75
C HIS A 170 14.04 4.11 -3.85
N ALA A 171 12.96 3.33 -3.96
CA ALA A 171 11.76 3.48 -3.14
C ALA A 171 11.09 2.12 -2.94
N THR A 172 10.41 1.96 -1.81
CA THR A 172 9.53 0.82 -1.52
C THR A 172 8.26 1.30 -0.84
N HIS A 173 7.14 0.64 -1.15
CA HIS A 173 5.85 0.90 -0.50
C HIS A 173 5.11 -0.41 -0.27
N SER A 174 4.62 -0.60 0.96
CA SER A 174 3.74 -1.71 1.33
C SER A 174 2.34 -1.18 1.64
N GLN A 175 1.32 -1.86 1.11
CA GLN A 175 -0.07 -1.45 1.28
C GLN A 175 -1.01 -2.65 1.36
N ASP A 176 -2.07 -2.55 2.16
CA ASP A 176 -3.19 -3.47 2.08
C ASP A 176 -4.06 -3.12 0.86
N VAL A 177 -4.22 -4.08 -0.04
CA VAL A 177 -4.97 -3.95 -1.30
C VAL A 177 -6.15 -4.91 -1.26
N ASN A 178 -7.29 -4.48 -1.78
CA ASN A 178 -8.43 -5.36 -2.01
C ASN A 178 -8.36 -5.94 -3.44
N LEU A 179 -8.10 -7.23 -3.56
CA LEU A 179 -8.20 -7.93 -4.85
C LEU A 179 -9.66 -8.20 -5.18
N VAL A 180 -10.15 -7.63 -6.27
CA VAL A 180 -11.49 -7.91 -6.79
C VAL A 180 -11.40 -9.02 -7.85
N ALA A 181 -12.29 -10.01 -7.73
CA ALA A 181 -12.42 -11.04 -8.75
C ALA A 181 -13.04 -10.44 -10.02
N GLU A 182 -12.46 -10.75 -11.17
CA GLU A 182 -13.06 -10.46 -12.46
C GLU A 182 -14.04 -11.58 -12.84
N GLY A 183 -15.18 -11.20 -13.42
CA GLY A 183 -16.30 -12.10 -13.77
C GLY A 183 -16.21 -12.67 -15.17
#